data_AF-A0A5B8VGY8-F1
#
_entry.id   AF-A0A5B8VGY8-F1
#
_cell.length_a   1.000
_cell.length_b   1.000
_cell.length_c   1.000
_cell.angle_alpha   90.00
_cell.angle_beta   90.00
_cell.angle_gamma   90.00
#
_symmetry.space_group_name_H-M   'P 1'
#
loop_
_entity.id
_entity.type
_entity.pdbx_description
1 polymer ?
#
loop_
_entity_poly.entity_id
_entity_poly.type
_entity_poly.pdbx_seq_one_letter_code
_entity_poly.pdbx_strand_id
1 'polypeptide(L)'
;MIYSNGDSVQLSINGKAIATRKPDSGADRPYGTDLEKGGHPFTGGDAADLSAPPFTFDAVPFTPGSLKAVAYAKGKIAATQTIYTPGTPTGLKLSLDDQGVPLKADGADAVFVRATLIDSAGHPVYTNTADLDKTIHFSISGPAVIVSPNERQTEAGIASILIQATTQKGKLVIKASATGLKSATLTYNLQ
;
A
#
# COMPACT_ATOMS: atom_id res chain seq x y z
N MET A 1 4.41 1.48 13.96
CA MET A 1 3.71 0.22 14.29
C MET A 1 3.78 -0.72 13.10
N ILE A 2 3.94 -2.02 13.33
CA ILE A 2 4.03 -3.05 12.28
C ILE A 2 3.03 -4.15 12.63
N TYR A 3 2.29 -4.66 11.64
CA TYR A 3 1.41 -5.81 11.81
C TYR A 3 2.07 -7.04 11.19
N SER A 4 2.17 -8.12 11.95
CA SER A 4 2.76 -9.38 11.50
C SER A 4 2.26 -10.54 12.36
N ASN A 5 2.26 -11.74 11.79
CA ASN A 5 2.05 -13.00 12.52
C ASN A 5 3.38 -13.73 12.85
N GLY A 6 4.51 -13.04 12.73
CA GLY A 6 5.81 -13.55 13.15
C GLY A 6 5.99 -13.55 14.67
N ASP A 7 7.01 -14.25 15.15
CA ASP A 7 7.39 -14.29 16.56
C ASP A 7 8.20 -13.04 16.98
N SER A 8 8.88 -12.41 16.03
CA SER A 8 9.63 -11.18 16.23
C SER A 8 9.79 -10.39 14.93
N VAL A 9 10.00 -9.07 15.04
CA VAL A 9 10.28 -8.18 13.92
C VAL A 9 11.55 -7.39 14.21
N GLN A 10 12.49 -7.40 13.28
CA GLN A 10 13.63 -6.48 13.27
C GLN A 10 13.34 -5.30 12.35
N LEU A 11 13.52 -4.09 12.86
CA LEU A 11 13.40 -2.85 12.09
C LEU A 11 14.79 -2.27 11.81
N SER A 12 14.97 -1.75 10.60
CA SER A 12 16.21 -1.10 10.17
C SER A 12 15.92 0.16 9.37
N ILE A 13 16.78 1.16 9.53
CA ILE A 13 16.79 2.41 8.75
C ILE A 13 18.06 2.42 7.92
N ASN A 14 17.94 2.56 6.60
CA ASN A 14 19.07 2.63 5.68
C ASN A 14 20.07 1.46 5.87
N GLY A 15 19.53 0.25 6.08
CA GLY A 15 20.31 -0.96 6.30
C GLY A 15 20.86 -1.14 7.73
N LYS A 16 20.79 -0.13 8.59
CA LYS A 16 21.22 -0.23 10.00
C LYS A 16 20.05 -0.69 10.87
N ALA A 17 20.19 -1.86 11.50
CA ALA A 17 19.22 -2.35 12.47
C ALA A 17 19.11 -1.38 13.65
N ILE A 18 17.88 -1.03 14.04
CA ILE A 18 17.60 -0.14 15.17
C ILE A 18 17.07 -0.89 16.39
N ALA A 19 16.23 -1.91 16.18
CA ALA A 19 15.67 -2.72 17.25
C ALA A 19 15.09 -4.03 16.69
N THR A 20 14.96 -5.02 17.57
CA THR A 20 14.12 -6.21 17.34
C THR A 20 13.07 -6.26 18.45
N ARG A 21 11.80 -6.47 18.08
CA ARG A 21 10.67 -6.50 19.00
C ARG A 21 9.90 -7.81 18.87
N LYS A 22 9.31 -8.26 19.98
CA LYS A 22 8.24 -9.27 20.00
C LYS A 22 6.89 -8.56 19.79
N PRO A 23 5.79 -9.28 19.52
CA PRO A 23 4.47 -8.67 19.53
C PRO A 23 4.21 -7.98 20.87
N ASP A 24 3.45 -6.90 20.82
CA ASP A 24 2.98 -6.20 22.02
C ASP A 24 2.15 -7.19 22.87
N SER A 25 2.27 -7.14 24.19
CA SER A 25 1.63 -8.13 25.09
C SER A 25 0.79 -7.47 26.19
N GLY A 26 0.20 -6.33 25.85
CA GLY A 26 -0.48 -5.44 26.79
C GLY A 26 0.25 -4.11 26.90
N ALA A 27 -0.24 -3.22 27.77
CA ALA A 27 0.36 -1.91 27.96
C ALA A 27 1.77 -2.01 28.60
N ASP A 28 2.81 -1.58 27.89
CA ASP A 28 4.18 -1.47 28.42
C ASP A 28 4.32 -0.40 29.54
N ARG A 29 3.30 0.47 29.67
CA ARG A 29 3.16 1.49 30.71
C ARG A 29 1.68 1.62 31.11
N PRO A 30 1.34 1.93 32.37
CA PRO A 30 -0.04 2.16 32.78
C PRO A 30 -0.73 3.19 31.89
N TYR A 31 -2.02 3.01 31.63
CA TYR A 31 -2.85 4.05 31.02
C TYR A 31 -2.69 5.33 31.85
N GLY A 32 -2.26 6.42 31.22
CA GLY A 32 -2.25 7.71 31.90
C GLY A 32 -3.67 8.09 32.28
N THR A 33 -3.93 8.46 33.53
CA THR A 33 -5.26 8.88 34.02
C THR A 33 -5.66 10.27 33.50
N ASP A 34 -4.77 10.97 32.79
CA ASP A 34 -4.99 12.31 32.28
C ASP A 34 -5.33 12.24 30.77
N LEU A 35 -6.62 12.05 30.49
CA LEU A 35 -7.17 11.99 29.13
C LEU A 35 -7.06 13.34 28.40
N GLU A 36 -6.90 14.46 29.12
CA GLU A 36 -6.84 15.80 28.54
C GLU A 36 -5.44 16.22 28.10
N LYS A 37 -4.38 15.55 28.60
CA LYS A 37 -2.97 15.82 28.21
C LYS A 37 -2.34 14.75 27.33
N GLY A 38 -3.13 13.84 26.78
CA GLY A 38 -2.63 12.80 25.87
C GLY A 38 -1.86 11.70 26.59
N GLY A 39 -2.43 11.14 27.67
CA GLY A 39 -1.94 9.91 28.29
C GLY A 39 -1.56 8.89 27.22
N HIS A 40 -0.30 8.41 27.25
CA HIS A 40 0.36 7.66 26.17
C HIS A 40 -0.52 6.55 25.56
N PRO A 41 -1.28 6.82 24.48
CA PRO A 41 -2.34 5.93 24.04
C PRO A 41 -1.85 4.79 23.14
N PHE A 42 -0.53 4.69 22.95
CA PHE A 42 0.11 3.80 21.96
C PHE A 42 0.93 2.67 22.58
N THR A 43 0.81 2.41 23.89
CA THR A 43 1.68 1.44 24.60
C THR A 43 1.23 -0.02 24.47
N GLY A 44 0.29 -0.33 23.59
CA GLY A 44 -0.13 -1.71 23.32
C GLY A 44 -1.42 -2.16 24.01
N GLY A 45 -2.13 -1.32 24.79
CA GLY A 45 -3.54 -1.55 25.22
C GLY A 45 -3.95 -3.02 25.50
N ASP A 46 -5.13 -3.43 25.01
CA ASP A 46 -5.66 -4.81 25.12
C ASP A 46 -4.93 -5.83 24.21
N ALA A 47 -3.67 -5.59 23.84
CA ALA A 47 -2.89 -6.51 22.99
C ALA A 47 -2.76 -7.91 23.58
N ALA A 48 -2.89 -8.06 24.90
CA ALA A 48 -2.94 -9.37 25.54
C ALA A 48 -4.10 -10.26 25.05
N ASP A 49 -5.17 -9.67 24.54
CA ASP A 49 -6.35 -10.38 24.02
C ASP A 49 -6.31 -10.58 22.49
N LEU A 50 -5.26 -10.13 21.82
CA LEU A 50 -5.09 -10.29 20.37
C LEU A 50 -4.30 -11.56 20.03
N SER A 51 -4.80 -12.33 19.06
CA SER A 51 -4.09 -13.52 18.57
C SER A 51 -2.81 -13.20 17.78
N ALA A 52 -2.74 -11.99 17.21
CA ALA A 52 -1.58 -11.47 16.50
C ALA A 52 -1.45 -9.97 16.83
N PRO A 53 -0.89 -9.64 18.00
CA PRO A 53 -0.71 -8.26 18.41
C PRO A 53 0.23 -7.50 17.45
N PRO A 54 0.08 -6.17 17.34
CA PRO A 54 1.02 -5.36 16.59
C PRO A 54 2.42 -5.36 17.24
N PHE A 55 3.39 -4.81 16.54
CA PHE A 55 4.73 -4.55 17.03
C PHE A 55 4.95 -3.04 17.06
N THR A 56 5.13 -2.49 18.27
CA THR A 56 5.37 -1.07 18.45
C THR A 56 6.86 -0.75 18.55
N PHE A 57 7.27 0.26 17.79
CA PHE A 57 8.62 0.82 17.80
C PHE A 57 8.49 2.30 18.12
N ASP A 58 8.80 2.66 19.36
CA ASP A 58 8.77 4.05 19.82
C ASP A 58 10.04 4.81 19.48
N ALA A 59 9.92 6.13 19.39
CA ALA A 59 11.03 7.07 19.20
C ALA A 59 11.96 6.71 18.02
N VAL A 60 11.40 6.13 16.95
CA VAL A 60 12.13 5.84 15.71
C VAL A 60 12.54 7.16 15.06
N PRO A 61 13.83 7.47 14.92
CA PRO A 61 14.26 8.72 14.32
C PRO A 61 13.90 8.74 12.83
N PHE A 62 13.40 9.88 12.35
CA PHE A 62 13.18 10.06 10.92
C PHE A 62 14.53 10.31 10.21
N THR A 63 14.82 9.52 9.19
CA THR A 63 15.93 9.75 8.27
C THR A 63 15.45 9.38 6.87
N PRO A 64 15.53 10.29 5.88
CA PRO A 64 15.18 9.97 4.50
C PRO A 64 15.92 8.72 4.00
N GLY A 65 15.24 7.91 3.19
CA GLY A 65 15.80 6.70 2.60
C GLY A 65 14.85 5.52 2.75
N SER A 66 15.31 4.43 3.36
CA SER A 66 14.56 3.18 3.49
C SER A 66 14.27 2.82 4.95
N LEU A 67 13.05 2.33 5.19
CA LEU A 67 12.65 1.69 6.43
C LEU A 67 12.28 0.24 6.10
N LYS A 68 13.02 -0.72 6.67
CA LYS A 68 12.87 -2.15 6.38
C LYS A 68 12.53 -2.93 7.64
N ALA A 69 11.43 -3.68 7.58
CA ALA A 69 10.98 -4.63 8.57
C ALA A 69 11.27 -6.07 8.10
N VAL A 70 11.88 -6.88 8.96
CA VAL A 70 12.10 -8.31 8.74
C VAL A 70 11.39 -9.08 9.84
N ALA A 71 10.36 -9.85 9.47
CA ALA A 71 9.60 -10.69 10.39
C ALA A 71 10.21 -12.09 10.43
N TYR A 72 10.33 -12.64 11.64
CA TYR A 72 10.87 -13.97 11.89
C TYR A 72 9.78 -14.90 12.43
N ALA A 73 9.77 -16.15 11.99
CA ALA A 73 8.98 -17.23 12.57
C ALA A 73 9.88 -18.45 12.80
N LYS A 74 9.83 -19.01 14.01
CA LYS A 74 10.69 -20.13 14.45
C LYS A 74 12.17 -19.87 14.19
N GLY A 75 12.61 -18.62 14.43
CA GLY A 75 13.99 -18.17 14.24
C GLY A 75 14.43 -17.99 12.77
N LYS A 76 13.54 -18.14 11.79
CA LYS A 76 13.83 -17.95 10.36
C LYS A 76 13.09 -16.74 9.80
N ILE A 77 13.65 -16.10 8.77
CA ILE A 77 12.97 -15.02 8.05
C ILE A 77 11.71 -15.58 7.41
N ALA A 78 10.55 -15.02 7.77
CA ALA A 78 9.25 -15.39 7.24
C ALA A 78 8.74 -14.36 6.21
N ALA A 79 8.99 -13.07 6.46
CA ALA A 79 8.59 -12.00 5.56
C ALA A 79 9.54 -10.80 5.66
N THR A 80 9.53 -9.96 4.64
CA THR A 80 10.28 -8.71 4.62
C THR A 80 9.44 -7.66 3.90
N GLN A 81 9.38 -6.45 4.46
CA GLN A 81 8.76 -5.31 3.83
C GLN A 81 9.68 -4.10 3.94
N THR A 82 9.84 -3.37 2.84
CA THR A 82 10.61 -2.13 2.80
C THR A 82 9.73 -1.03 2.24
N ILE A 83 9.73 0.12 2.90
CA ILE A 83 9.17 1.37 2.38
C ILE A 83 10.27 2.41 2.23
N TYR A 84 10.02 3.38 1.37
CA TYR A 84 10.97 4.43 1.05
C TYR A 84 10.36 5.79 1.31
N THR A 85 11.18 6.76 1.70
CA THR A 85 10.80 8.17 1.67
C THR A 85 10.57 8.55 0.21
N PRO A 86 9.33 8.89 -0.19
CA PRO A 86 9.04 9.14 -1.60
C PRO A 86 9.62 10.49 -2.04
N GLY A 87 10.04 10.56 -3.31
CA GLY A 87 10.32 11.83 -3.99
C GLY A 87 9.06 12.47 -4.59
N THR A 88 9.27 13.51 -5.41
CA THR A 88 8.19 14.14 -6.19
C THR A 88 7.59 13.15 -7.20
N PRO A 89 6.26 13.10 -7.38
CA PRO A 89 5.62 12.30 -8.42
C PRO A 89 6.15 12.63 -9.82
N THR A 90 6.58 11.61 -10.56
CA THR A 90 7.05 11.74 -11.95
C THR A 90 6.29 10.86 -12.93
N GLY A 91 5.52 9.88 -12.44
CA GLY A 91 4.75 8.99 -13.29
C GLY A 91 3.65 8.23 -12.57
N LEU A 92 3.06 7.30 -13.31
CA LEU A 92 2.01 6.41 -12.85
C LEU A 92 2.47 4.95 -12.93
N LYS A 93 1.94 4.12 -12.02
CA LYS A 93 1.99 2.65 -12.11
C LYS A 93 0.56 2.11 -12.05
N LEU A 94 0.23 1.19 -12.97
CA LEU A 94 -1.07 0.52 -13.00
C LEU A 94 -1.00 -0.86 -12.35
N SER A 95 -2.05 -1.24 -11.63
CA SER A 95 -2.27 -2.61 -11.15
C SER A 95 -3.76 -2.96 -11.13
N LEU A 96 -4.06 -4.26 -11.19
CA LEU A 96 -5.39 -4.80 -10.89
C LEU A 96 -5.45 -5.16 -9.41
N ASP A 97 -6.59 -4.93 -8.77
CA ASP A 97 -6.87 -5.41 -7.41
C ASP A 97 -7.52 -6.80 -7.45
N ASP A 98 -6.83 -7.75 -8.06
CA ASP A 98 -7.35 -9.10 -8.34
C ASP A 98 -7.06 -10.11 -7.22
N GLN A 99 -6.20 -9.74 -6.25
CA GLN A 99 -5.74 -10.60 -5.16
C GLN A 99 -5.26 -11.98 -5.64
N GLY A 100 -4.73 -12.06 -6.87
CA GLY A 100 -4.29 -13.31 -7.49
C GLY A 100 -5.39 -14.19 -8.09
N VAL A 101 -6.65 -13.74 -8.08
CA VAL A 101 -7.78 -14.40 -8.75
C VAL A 101 -7.94 -13.80 -10.15
N PRO A 102 -7.68 -14.55 -11.24
CA PRO A 102 -7.78 -14.00 -12.58
C PRO A 102 -9.20 -13.55 -12.92
N LEU A 103 -9.31 -12.36 -13.53
CA LEU A 103 -10.55 -11.85 -14.10
C LEU A 103 -11.09 -12.81 -15.18
N LYS A 104 -12.38 -13.13 -15.11
CA LYS A 104 -13.07 -14.08 -16.00
C LYS A 104 -13.90 -13.36 -17.06
N ALA A 105 -13.84 -13.86 -18.30
CA ALA A 105 -14.67 -13.40 -19.40
C ALA A 105 -16.10 -13.97 -19.33
N ASP A 106 -16.83 -13.72 -18.25
CA ASP A 106 -18.21 -14.17 -18.06
C ASP A 106 -19.27 -13.07 -18.29
N GLY A 107 -18.82 -11.86 -18.61
CA GLY A 107 -19.69 -10.70 -18.81
C GLY A 107 -20.16 -10.01 -17.52
N ALA A 108 -19.77 -10.49 -16.35
CA ALA A 108 -20.18 -9.96 -15.05
C ALA A 108 -19.01 -9.67 -14.10
N ASP A 109 -17.89 -10.38 -14.26
CA ASP A 109 -16.72 -10.22 -13.40
C ASP A 109 -16.14 -8.82 -13.51
N ALA A 110 -15.74 -8.24 -12.37
CA ALA A 110 -15.32 -6.86 -12.27
C ALA A 110 -14.15 -6.72 -11.30
N VAL A 111 -13.23 -5.82 -11.63
CA VAL A 111 -12.02 -5.60 -10.84
C VAL A 111 -11.64 -4.12 -10.82
N PHE A 112 -11.10 -3.66 -9.69
CA PHE A 112 -10.53 -2.32 -9.61
C PHE A 112 -9.21 -2.26 -10.37
N VAL A 113 -9.04 -1.22 -11.17
CA VAL A 113 -7.74 -0.80 -11.69
C VAL A 113 -7.28 0.37 -10.83
N ARG A 114 -6.07 0.27 -10.26
CA ARG A 114 -5.42 1.35 -9.51
C ARG A 114 -4.33 1.99 -10.34
N ALA A 115 -4.34 3.32 -10.44
CA ALA A 115 -3.20 4.12 -10.88
C ALA A 115 -2.56 4.77 -9.65
N THR A 116 -1.33 4.38 -9.34
CA THR A 116 -0.55 4.90 -8.22
C THR A 116 0.50 5.88 -8.73
N LEU A 117 0.61 7.06 -8.09
CA LEU A 117 1.69 8.01 -8.32
C LEU A 117 3.02 7.39 -7.89
N ILE A 118 4.04 7.53 -8.74
CA ILE A 118 5.40 7.06 -8.46
C ILE A 118 6.43 8.16 -8.65
N ASP A 119 7.47 8.14 -7.84
CA ASP A 119 8.66 8.99 -8.01
C ASP A 119 9.57 8.47 -9.14
N SER A 120 10.69 9.17 -9.38
CA SER A 120 11.65 8.81 -10.43
C SER A 120 12.36 7.47 -10.19
N ALA A 121 12.39 6.98 -8.96
CA ALA A 121 12.90 5.67 -8.58
C ALA A 121 11.83 4.57 -8.65
N GLY A 122 10.58 4.93 -8.94
CA GLY A 122 9.44 4.02 -9.01
C GLY A 122 8.80 3.69 -7.67
N HIS A 123 9.15 4.41 -6.59
CA HIS A 123 8.50 4.26 -5.31
C HIS A 123 7.15 4.96 -5.31
N PRO A 124 6.12 4.37 -4.67
CA PRO A 124 4.83 5.02 -4.60
C PRO A 124 4.88 6.26 -3.71
N VAL A 125 4.16 7.30 -4.13
CA VAL A 125 4.05 8.57 -3.40
C VAL A 125 2.68 8.67 -2.73
N TYR A 126 2.63 8.43 -1.42
CA TYR A 126 1.40 8.44 -0.62
C TYR A 126 1.28 9.65 0.32
N THR A 127 2.28 10.54 0.32
CA THR A 127 2.40 11.61 1.33
C THR A 127 1.71 12.90 0.89
N ASN A 128 0.90 13.47 1.78
CA ASN A 128 0.09 14.68 1.60
C ASN A 128 0.93 15.96 1.39
N THR A 129 1.53 16.11 0.22
CA THR A 129 1.96 17.42 -0.31
C THR A 129 0.94 17.87 -1.36
N ALA A 130 0.86 19.18 -1.62
CA ALA A 130 -0.07 19.78 -2.60
C ALA A 130 0.03 19.18 -4.02
N ASP A 131 1.07 18.39 -4.30
CA ASP A 131 1.31 17.73 -5.59
C ASP A 131 0.54 16.42 -5.78
N LEU A 132 -0.26 15.98 -4.79
CA LEU A 132 -1.07 14.75 -4.90
C LEU A 132 -2.46 14.95 -5.50
N ASP A 133 -2.92 16.16 -5.78
CA ASP A 133 -4.22 16.38 -6.43
C ASP A 133 -4.04 16.28 -7.95
N LYS A 134 -4.04 15.04 -8.47
CA LYS A 134 -3.89 14.73 -9.88
C LYS A 134 -5.17 14.13 -10.43
N THR A 135 -5.72 14.77 -11.45
CA THR A 135 -6.77 14.20 -12.29
C THR A 135 -6.16 13.16 -13.22
N ILE A 136 -6.50 11.90 -13.00
CA ILE A 136 -6.06 10.77 -13.82
C ILE A 136 -7.17 10.41 -14.79
N HIS A 137 -6.84 10.38 -16.08
CA HIS A 137 -7.72 9.89 -17.14
C HIS A 137 -7.33 8.46 -17.49
N PHE A 138 -8.33 7.59 -17.56
CA PHE A 138 -8.18 6.18 -17.91
C PHE A 138 -8.79 5.90 -19.29
N SER A 139 -8.15 4.99 -20.02
CA SER A 139 -8.71 4.42 -21.24
C SER A 139 -8.41 2.93 -21.30
N ILE A 140 -9.31 2.18 -21.93
CA ILE A 140 -9.14 0.74 -22.12
C ILE A 140 -9.39 0.37 -23.58
N SER A 141 -8.72 -0.69 -24.02
CA SER A 141 -8.93 -1.31 -25.33
C SER A 141 -8.86 -2.82 -25.16
N GLY A 142 -9.82 -3.56 -25.71
CA GLY A 142 -9.94 -5.00 -25.55
C GLY A 142 -11.24 -5.41 -24.83
N PRO A 143 -11.31 -6.63 -24.30
CA PRO A 143 -12.57 -7.28 -23.91
C PRO A 143 -13.09 -6.88 -22.51
N ALA A 144 -13.04 -5.60 -22.17
CA ALA A 144 -13.62 -5.06 -20.93
C ALA A 144 -14.21 -3.66 -21.17
N VAL A 145 -15.07 -3.21 -20.27
CA VAL A 145 -15.68 -1.87 -20.26
C VAL A 145 -15.40 -1.17 -18.93
N ILE A 146 -15.19 0.15 -18.94
CA ILE A 146 -15.13 0.94 -17.69
C ILE A 146 -16.57 1.16 -17.23
N VAL A 147 -16.89 0.79 -15.99
CA VAL A 147 -18.24 0.90 -15.39
C VAL A 147 -18.32 1.94 -14.27
N SER A 148 -17.23 2.68 -14.06
CA SER A 148 -17.19 3.93 -13.30
C SER A 148 -16.88 5.10 -14.24
N PRO A 149 -16.96 6.37 -13.79
CA PRO A 149 -16.29 7.45 -14.50
C PRO A 149 -14.82 7.10 -14.75
N ASN A 150 -14.35 7.42 -15.94
CA ASN A 150 -13.00 7.13 -16.43
C ASN A 150 -11.99 8.24 -16.07
N GLU A 151 -12.43 9.24 -15.32
CA GLU A 151 -11.62 10.32 -14.77
C GLU A 151 -11.77 10.36 -13.26
N ARG A 152 -10.64 10.42 -12.56
CA ARG A 152 -10.57 10.29 -11.11
C ARG A 152 -9.47 11.17 -10.54
N GLN A 153 -9.78 11.89 -9.47
CA GLN A 153 -8.76 12.50 -8.63
C GLN A 153 -8.04 11.41 -7.85
N THR A 154 -6.76 11.62 -7.60
CA THR A 154 -5.99 10.80 -6.67
C THR A 154 -6.36 11.11 -5.23
N GLU A 155 -6.51 10.06 -4.43
CA GLU A 155 -6.64 10.13 -2.98
C GLU A 155 -5.45 9.40 -2.37
N ALA A 156 -4.66 10.08 -1.53
CA ALA A 156 -3.38 9.58 -1.03
C ALA A 156 -2.49 8.99 -2.16
N GLY A 157 -2.45 9.66 -3.31
CA GLY A 157 -1.63 9.28 -4.46
C GLY A 157 -2.15 8.11 -5.30
N ILE A 158 -3.41 7.68 -5.11
CA ILE A 158 -4.03 6.60 -5.88
C ILE A 158 -5.35 7.07 -6.49
N ALA A 159 -5.53 6.84 -7.79
CA ALA A 159 -6.82 6.98 -8.46
C ALA A 159 -7.31 5.60 -8.91
N SER A 160 -8.60 5.32 -8.75
CA SER A 160 -9.16 3.98 -9.02
C SER A 160 -10.40 4.04 -9.92
N ILE A 161 -10.45 3.14 -10.90
CA ILE A 161 -11.64 2.89 -11.73
C ILE A 161 -12.10 1.44 -11.56
N LEU A 162 -13.36 1.17 -11.87
CA LEU A 162 -13.91 -0.18 -11.95
C LEU A 162 -14.05 -0.58 -13.42
N ILE A 163 -13.52 -1.74 -13.78
CA ILE A 163 -13.73 -2.35 -15.11
C ILE A 163 -14.54 -3.64 -14.96
N GLN A 164 -15.37 -3.92 -15.95
CA GLN A 164 -16.15 -5.15 -16.05
C GLN A 164 -15.72 -5.91 -17.30
N ALA A 165 -15.48 -7.21 -17.15
CA ALA A 165 -15.15 -8.11 -18.24
C ALA A 165 -16.35 -8.30 -19.18
N THR A 166 -16.07 -8.48 -20.47
CA THR A 166 -17.06 -8.96 -21.43
C THR A 166 -17.08 -10.50 -21.44
N THR A 167 -17.85 -11.10 -22.35
CA THR A 167 -17.80 -12.56 -22.60
C THR A 167 -16.66 -12.98 -23.54
N GLN A 168 -15.87 -12.03 -24.05
CA GLN A 168 -14.75 -12.31 -24.93
C GLN A 168 -13.45 -12.44 -24.15
N LYS A 169 -12.60 -13.38 -24.55
CA LYS A 169 -11.25 -13.55 -23.99
C LYS A 169 -10.25 -12.75 -24.80
N GLY A 170 -9.07 -12.52 -24.23
CA GLY A 170 -7.92 -12.00 -24.95
C GLY A 170 -7.29 -10.74 -24.37
N LYS A 171 -6.55 -10.03 -25.21
CA LYS A 171 -5.69 -8.93 -24.77
C LYS A 171 -6.50 -7.70 -24.36
N LEU A 172 -6.44 -7.37 -23.08
CA LEU A 172 -6.91 -6.13 -22.49
C LEU A 172 -5.72 -5.18 -22.29
N VAL A 173 -5.84 -3.96 -22.78
CA VAL A 173 -4.86 -2.88 -22.61
C VAL A 173 -5.52 -1.75 -21.84
N ILE A 174 -4.96 -1.41 -20.68
CA ILE A 174 -5.42 -0.32 -19.83
C ILE A 174 -4.35 0.75 -19.82
N LYS A 175 -4.74 2.01 -19.96
CA LYS A 175 -3.85 3.17 -19.92
C LYS A 175 -4.34 4.18 -18.91
N ALA A 176 -3.40 4.86 -18.26
CA ALA A 176 -3.67 5.99 -17.38
C ALA A 176 -2.70 7.14 -17.68
N SER A 177 -3.20 8.36 -17.66
CA SER A 177 -2.45 9.58 -17.96
C SER A 177 -2.91 10.77 -17.13
N ALA A 178 -1.99 11.69 -16.85
CA ALA A 178 -2.26 12.96 -16.19
C ALA A 178 -1.21 14.00 -16.61
N THR A 179 -1.55 15.28 -16.53
CA THR A 179 -0.65 16.38 -16.88
C THR A 179 0.61 16.36 -16.03
N GLY A 180 1.77 16.47 -16.69
CA GLY A 180 3.08 16.51 -16.02
C GLY A 180 3.58 15.18 -15.48
N LEU A 181 2.90 14.06 -15.74
CA LEU A 181 3.30 12.73 -15.32
C LEU A 181 3.53 11.81 -16.52
N LYS A 182 4.53 10.92 -16.39
CA LYS A 182 4.69 9.80 -17.32
C LYS A 182 3.47 8.87 -17.22
N SER A 183 2.81 8.65 -18.35
CA SER A 183 1.65 7.75 -18.47
C SER A 183 2.03 6.28 -18.26
N ALA A 184 1.06 5.50 -17.83
CA ALA A 184 1.20 4.07 -17.58
C ALA A 184 0.36 3.25 -18.57
N THR A 185 0.83 2.05 -18.89
CA THR A 185 0.08 1.06 -19.66
C THR A 185 0.22 -0.30 -18.99
N LEU A 186 -0.90 -0.97 -18.77
CA LEU A 186 -0.99 -2.35 -18.29
C LEU A 186 -1.61 -3.21 -19.39
N THR A 187 -0.95 -4.31 -19.72
CA THR A 187 -1.51 -5.34 -20.60
C THR A 187 -1.86 -6.56 -19.76
N TYR A 188 -3.10 -7.05 -19.89
CA TYR A 188 -3.63 -8.19 -19.19
C TYR A 188 -4.27 -9.16 -20.20
N ASN A 189 -4.13 -10.47 -19.99
CA ASN A 189 -4.78 -11.47 -20.84
C ASN A 189 -6.03 -12.00 -20.13
N LEU A 190 -7.20 -11.53 -20.55
CA LEU A 190 -8.48 -11.93 -19.99
C LEU A 190 -8.77 -13.40 -20.31
N GLN A 191 -9.11 -14.18 -19.28
CA GLN A 191 -9.28 -15.64 -19.34
C GLN A 191 -10.73 -16.09 -19.47
#